data_AF-A0A7Y1UA32-F1
#
_entry.id   AF-A0A7Y1UA32-F1
#
_cell.length_a   1.000
_cell.length_b   1.000
_cell.length_c   1.000
_cell.angle_alpha   90.00
_cell.angle_beta   90.00
_cell.angle_gamma   90.00
#
_symmetry.space_group_name_H-M   'P 1'
#
loop_
_entity.id
_entity.type
_entity.pdbx_description
1 polymer ?
#
loop_
_entity_poly.entity_id
_entity_poly.type
_entity_poly.pdbx_seq_one_letter_code
_entity_poly.pdbx_strand_id
1 'polypeptide(L)' 'STAQLLALRKPSPMEMVAVDDQFGESGTPAELMTKYGIDTADVISAVEKVLTRK' A
#
# COMPACT_ATOMS: atom_id res chain seq x y z
N SER A 1 6.78 13.41 4.04
CA SER A 1 6.84 11.94 4.08
C SER A 1 6.29 11.46 5.41
N THR A 2 5.23 10.64 5.41
CA THR A 2 4.64 10.05 6.62
C THR A 2 5.58 9.00 7.25
N ALA A 3 6.19 8.15 6.42
CA ALA A 3 7.15 7.14 6.84
C ALA A 3 8.36 7.75 7.60
N GLN A 4 8.93 8.82 7.06
CA GLN A 4 10.07 9.51 7.69
C GLN A 4 9.71 10.10 9.06
N LEU A 5 8.53 10.70 9.19
CA LEU A 5 8.08 11.28 10.46
C LEU A 5 7.90 10.19 11.52
N LEU A 6 7.25 9.07 11.18
CA LEU A 6 7.05 7.95 12.11
C LEU A 6 8.38 7.33 12.52
N ALA A 7 9.32 7.14 11.59
CA ALA A 7 10.64 6.61 11.90
C ALA A 7 11.41 7.46 12.93
N LEU A 8 11.27 8.79 12.87
CA LEU A 8 12.00 9.71 13.76
C LEU A 8 11.30 10.00 15.09
N ARG A 9 9.96 9.98 15.13
CA ARG A 9 9.20 10.45 16.31
C ARG A 9 8.46 9.35 17.05
N LYS A 10 7.92 8.35 16.34
CA LYS A 10 7.11 7.28 16.93
C LYS A 10 7.06 6.08 15.98
N PRO A 11 8.06 5.18 16.03
CA PRO A 11 8.05 3.97 15.21
C PRO A 11 6.74 3.22 15.41
N SER A 12 6.00 3.04 14.32
CA SER A 12 4.69 2.40 14.31
C SER A 12 4.64 1.47 13.10
N PRO A 13 4.00 0.29 13.20
CA PRO A 13 3.77 -0.57 12.05
C PRO A 13 3.12 0.21 10.89
N MET A 14 3.70 0.10 9.70
CA MET A 14 3.24 0.76 8.49
C MET A 14 3.27 -0.25 7.34
N GLU A 15 2.27 -0.17 6.47
CA GLU A 15 2.21 -0.86 5.17
C GLU A 15 2.06 0.15 4.04
N MET A 16 2.61 -0.19 2.88
CA MET A 16 2.52 0.64 1.67
C MET A 16 1.67 -0.11 0.65
N VAL A 17 0.64 0.55 0.12
CA VAL A 17 -0.21 0.05 -0.96
C VAL A 17 -0.10 1.03 -2.11
N ALA A 18 0.69 0.65 -3.11
CA ALA A 18 0.99 1.45 -4.29
C ALA A 18 1.45 0.54 -5.43
N VAL A 19 1.62 1.09 -6.62
CA VAL A 19 2.26 0.37 -7.73
C VAL A 19 3.73 0.12 -7.38
N ASP A 20 4.13 -1.14 -7.34
CA ASP A 20 5.49 -1.57 -6.94
C ASP A 20 6.51 -1.35 -8.08
N ASP A 21 7.05 -0.13 -8.16
CA ASP A 21 8.16 0.24 -9.06
C ASP A 21 7.96 -0.20 -10.52
N GLN A 22 6.73 0.00 -11.01
CA GLN A 22 6.34 -0.31 -12.38
C GLN A 22 5.80 0.93 -13.08
N PHE A 23 6.01 0.98 -14.39
CA PHE A 23 5.39 1.99 -15.24
C PHE A 23 3.89 1.71 -15.40
N GLY A 24 3.13 2.80 -15.50
CA GLY A 24 1.71 2.74 -15.83
C GLY A 24 1.51 2.19 -17.24
N GLU A 25 0.48 1.35 -17.38
CA GLU A 25 0.04 0.82 -18.65
C GLU A 25 -1.27 1.47 -19.10
N SER A 26 -1.57 1.34 -20.39
CA SER A 26 -2.84 1.77 -20.96
C SER A 26 -3.92 0.71 -20.68
N GLY A 27 -4.98 1.10 -19.98
CA GLY A 27 -6.10 0.24 -19.63
C GLY A 27 -7.20 1.02 -18.92
N THR A 28 -8.31 0.39 -18.57
CA THR A 28 -9.32 1.05 -17.75
C THR A 28 -8.81 1.19 -16.30
N PRO A 29 -9.14 2.27 -15.58
CA PRO A 29 -8.65 2.47 -14.21
C PRO A 29 -8.97 1.30 -13.27
N ALA A 30 -10.15 0.70 -13.41
CA ALA A 30 -10.58 -0.43 -12.58
C ALA A 30 -9.71 -1.68 -12.77
N GLU A 31 -9.42 -2.04 -14.02
CA GLU A 31 -8.57 -3.20 -14.34
C GLU A 31 -7.13 -2.99 -13.88
N LEU A 32 -6.62 -1.75 -14.02
CA LEU A 32 -5.28 -1.40 -13.57
C LEU A 32 -5.15 -1.47 -12.04
N MET A 33 -6.17 -1.02 -11.29
CA MET A 33 -6.16 -1.11 -9.83
C MET A 33 -6.03 -2.56 -9.33
N THR A 34 -6.82 -3.47 -9.90
CA THR A 34 -6.73 -4.90 -9.56
C THR A 34 -5.40 -5.50 -10.02
N LYS A 35 -4.89 -5.14 -11.21
CA LYS A 35 -3.62 -5.64 -11.72
C LYS A 35 -2.43 -5.24 -10.85
N TYR A 36 -2.40 -3.99 -10.38
CA TYR A 36 -1.30 -3.48 -9.57
C TYR A 36 -1.44 -3.80 -8.07
N GLY A 37 -2.49 -4.53 -7.65
CA GLY A 37 -2.68 -4.89 -6.25
C GLY A 37 -2.93 -3.66 -5.36
N ILE A 38 -3.63 -2.65 -5.89
CA ILE A 38 -3.98 -1.42 -5.17
C ILE A 38 -5.49 -1.27 -4.99
N ASP A 39 -6.23 -2.35 -5.17
CA ASP A 39 -7.68 -2.36 -5.03
C ASP A 39 -8.08 -2.59 -3.56
N THR A 40 -9.37 -2.50 -3.29
CA THR A 40 -9.99 -2.61 -1.97
C THR A 40 -9.55 -3.87 -1.22
N ALA A 41 -9.43 -5.01 -1.91
CA ALA A 41 -8.98 -6.27 -1.32
C ALA A 41 -7.53 -6.20 -0.83
N ASP A 42 -6.66 -5.52 -1.55
CA ASP A 42 -5.25 -5.37 -1.21
C ASP A 42 -5.05 -4.44 -0.02
N VAL A 43 -5.84 -3.36 0.05
CA VAL A 43 -5.87 -2.47 1.22
C VAL A 43 -6.31 -3.23 2.47
N ILE A 44 -7.34 -4.07 2.38
CA ILE A 44 -7.80 -4.90 3.50
C ILE A 44 -6.68 -5.86 3.95
N SER A 45 -6.05 -6.55 3.01
CA SER A 45 -4.92 -7.45 3.28
C SER A 45 -3.74 -6.71 3.94
N ALA A 46 -3.42 -5.50 3.48
CA ALA A 46 -2.38 -4.66 4.07
C ALA A 46 -2.75 -4.23 5.51
N VAL A 47 -4.01 -3.88 5.76
CA VAL A 47 -4.49 -3.56 7.12
C VAL A 47 -4.37 -4.78 8.04
N GLU A 48 -4.78 -5.96 7.60
CA GLU A 48 -4.64 -7.19 8.39
C GLU A 48 -3.17 -7.47 8.72
N LYS A 49 -2.27 -7.36 7.73
CA LYS A 49 -0.81 -7.51 7.92
C LYS A 49 -0.22 -6.50 8.91
N VAL A 50 -0.67 -5.24 8.88
CA VAL A 50 -0.13 -4.21 9.78
C VAL A 50 -0.61 -4.43 11.22
N LEU A 51 -1.81 -4.96 11.40
CA LEU A 51 -2.39 -5.25 12.72
C LEU A 51 -1.67 -6.40 13.43
N THR A 52 -1.16 -7.39 12.71
CA THR A 52 -0.39 -8.50 13.32
C THR A 52 0.98 -8.10 13.86
N ARG A 53 1.48 -6.91 13.50
CA ARG A 53 2.79 -6.38 13.92
C ARG A 53 2.70 -5.41 15.10
N LYS A 54 1.51 -5.22 15.68
CA LYS A 54 1.30 -4.43 16.90
C LYS A 54 1.69 -5.22 18.14
#